data_AF-C3N2N4-F1
#
_entry.id   AF-C3N2N4-F1
#
_cell.length_a   1.000
_cell.length_b   1.000
_cell.length_c   1.000
_cell.angle_alpha   90.00
_cell.angle_beta   90.00
_cell.angle_gamma   90.00
#
_symmetry.space_group_name_H-M   'P 1'
#
loop_
_entity.id
_entity.type
_entity.pdbx_description
1 polymer ?
#
loop_
_entity_poly.entity_id
_entity_poly.type
_entity_poly.pdbx_seq_one_letter_code
_entity_poly.pdbx_strand_id
1 'polypeptide(L)'
;MRPKMLLLIPILLSLPTLALAANSSSPSLYIMYQQYSSTLQITPSHITYKYSSSFYNTTTSSTNDERTIKYNSNSFNVNVGPLTNYTGKVSVNVSPFSISVTSQIPQLARVLLIEPGLIEEVVWAGFTNTTTTVKGLTYFNNTATLVLQFLNGSNFANVTFTISHTQTTYQKALTLLLHKVNLTMTGEYQLTLTIQGTQPQRYSKMEFNYEGIRAQAPYNTSIAYYNGTYVPAMIWSSEASGLLATELTKLQGSVEFTDIEFFGVNGSVVGSLDNTFSSIYFTHQGFILNITYNSLNSRIKIVINPNAEYAKASVATTVLVNGNPAVVVITDQGVESTATVNLYHKVMVFGPATLIYVNTTSSGAYITIFPNGSYEYVSQVEPSVTVSNITLGGKTYTTQIVNINNSSNYVIFNVSMAKNETFAVFKQGSNGMVELNPNNYFIYNGKIVVFDDPSMTYYIVYGYQPSSQSFSISSNLLLPIIIAIVFIVVVAILALRRR
;
A
#
# COMPACT_ATOMS: atom_id res chain seq x y z
N MET A 1 31.69 62.18 -20.74
CA MET A 1 30.28 61.71 -20.72
C MET A 1 30.23 60.37 -21.44
N ARG A 2 30.02 59.29 -20.69
CA ARG A 2 29.88 57.91 -21.20
C ARG A 2 28.48 57.42 -20.87
N PRO A 3 27.82 56.65 -21.74
CA PRO A 3 26.43 56.24 -21.55
C PRO A 3 26.35 55.20 -20.41
N LYS A 4 25.35 55.36 -19.55
CA LYS A 4 24.97 54.40 -18.52
C LYS A 4 24.45 53.14 -19.20
N MET A 5 25.21 52.06 -19.11
CA MET A 5 24.77 50.72 -19.45
C MET A 5 23.85 50.24 -18.31
N LEU A 6 22.53 50.35 -18.51
CA LEU A 6 21.56 49.75 -17.61
C LEU A 6 21.67 48.22 -17.72
N LEU A 7 22.04 47.60 -16.60
CA LEU A 7 22.02 46.17 -16.40
C LEU A 7 20.56 45.69 -16.48
N LEU A 8 20.20 44.94 -17.53
CA LEU A 8 18.93 44.23 -17.58
C LEU A 8 19.01 43.05 -16.59
N ILE A 9 18.37 43.17 -15.44
CA ILE A 9 18.15 42.06 -14.52
C ILE A 9 17.07 41.17 -15.17
N PRO A 10 17.33 39.88 -15.45
CA PRO A 10 16.25 38.96 -15.79
C PRO A 10 15.44 38.74 -14.52
N ILE A 11 14.26 39.35 -14.46
CA ILE A 11 13.24 39.00 -13.48
C ILE A 11 12.79 37.59 -13.84
N LEU A 12 13.40 36.59 -13.19
CA LEU A 12 12.81 35.26 -13.06
C LEU A 12 11.45 35.47 -12.38
N LEU A 13 10.38 35.33 -13.15
CA LEU A 13 9.03 35.16 -12.63
C LEU A 13 8.99 33.83 -11.87
N SER A 14 9.37 33.85 -10.60
CA SER A 14 9.02 32.82 -9.64
C SER A 14 7.50 32.85 -9.46
N LEU A 15 6.81 31.97 -10.18
CA LEU A 15 5.42 31.63 -9.89
C LEU A 15 5.37 31.12 -8.44
N PRO A 16 4.62 31.77 -7.53
CA PRO A 16 4.33 31.16 -6.25
C PRO A 16 3.41 29.96 -6.54
N THR A 17 3.94 28.75 -6.40
CA THR A 17 3.12 27.55 -6.18
C THR A 17 2.43 27.74 -4.84
N LEU A 18 1.26 28.38 -4.86
CA LEU A 18 0.32 28.34 -3.75
C LEU A 18 -0.14 26.90 -3.62
N ALA A 19 0.53 26.17 -2.73
CA ALA A 19 0.03 24.93 -2.19
C ALA A 19 -1.40 25.19 -1.70
N LEU A 20 -2.34 24.35 -2.13
CA LEU A 20 -3.63 24.23 -1.47
C LEU A 20 -3.36 24.15 0.03
N ALA A 21 -3.96 25.05 0.81
CA ALA A 21 -3.95 24.94 2.25
C ALA A 21 -4.60 23.59 2.59
N ALA A 22 -3.76 22.58 2.84
CA ALA A 22 -4.20 21.37 3.51
C ALA A 22 -4.83 21.84 4.81
N ASN A 23 -6.10 21.46 5.04
CA ASN A 23 -6.70 21.60 6.36
C ASN A 23 -5.69 21.08 7.37
N SER A 24 -5.26 21.95 8.27
CA SER A 24 -4.23 21.68 9.26
C SER A 24 -4.78 20.80 10.39
N SER A 25 -5.25 19.60 10.05
CA SER A 25 -5.23 18.51 11.02
C SER A 25 -3.78 18.04 11.09
N SER A 26 -3.11 18.32 12.22
CA SER A 26 -1.80 17.74 12.47
C SER A 26 -1.86 16.23 12.18
N PRO A 27 -0.99 15.68 11.31
CA PRO A 27 -1.13 14.31 10.86
C PRO A 27 -0.91 13.37 12.05
N SER A 28 -1.98 12.86 12.64
CA SER A 28 -1.92 11.88 13.72
C SER A 28 -1.62 10.51 13.13
N LEU A 29 -0.37 10.05 13.17
CA LEU A 29 0.04 8.73 12.72
C LEU A 29 -0.06 7.73 13.86
N TYR A 30 -0.64 6.57 13.62
CA TYR A 30 -0.58 5.45 14.57
C TYR A 30 0.64 4.60 14.28
N ILE A 31 1.53 4.44 15.26
CA ILE A 31 2.75 3.64 15.14
C ILE A 31 2.63 2.44 16.07
N MET A 32 2.72 1.26 15.48
CA MET A 32 2.77 -0.01 16.20
C MET A 32 4.13 -0.64 15.93
N TYR A 33 4.79 -1.11 16.98
CA TYR A 33 6.07 -1.76 16.90
C TYR A 33 6.10 -3.00 17.78
N GLN A 34 6.77 -4.03 17.28
CA GLN A 34 7.03 -5.25 18.01
C GLN A 34 8.42 -5.77 17.64
N GLN A 35 9.12 -6.29 18.63
CA GLN A 35 10.33 -7.05 18.43
C GLN A 35 10.31 -8.29 19.31
N TYR A 36 10.69 -9.42 18.73
CA TYR A 36 10.88 -10.68 19.44
C TYR A 36 12.22 -11.28 19.08
N SER A 37 12.89 -11.89 20.05
CA SER A 37 13.95 -12.85 19.78
C SER A 37 13.70 -14.15 20.53
N SER A 38 14.20 -15.24 19.99
CA SER A 38 14.12 -16.55 20.62
C SER A 38 15.30 -17.41 20.25
N THR A 39 16.00 -17.93 21.27
CA THR A 39 17.19 -18.75 21.12
C THR A 39 17.03 -20.06 21.87
N LEU A 40 17.27 -21.17 21.19
CA LEU A 40 17.49 -22.47 21.79
C LEU A 40 18.96 -22.84 21.63
N GLN A 41 19.66 -22.97 22.74
CA GLN A 41 21.05 -23.38 22.80
C GLN A 41 21.17 -24.73 23.49
N ILE A 42 21.87 -25.67 22.86
CA ILE A 42 22.07 -27.02 23.37
C ILE A 42 23.56 -27.25 23.50
N THR A 43 23.99 -27.64 24.70
CA THR A 43 25.35 -28.09 25.02
C THR A 43 25.28 -29.47 25.69
N PRO A 44 26.40 -30.18 25.89
CA PRO A 44 26.36 -31.51 26.52
C PRO A 44 25.85 -31.47 27.95
N SER A 45 26.02 -30.33 28.63
CA SER A 45 25.68 -30.19 30.05
C SER A 45 24.31 -29.55 30.27
N HIS A 46 23.87 -28.65 29.38
CA HIS A 46 22.64 -27.88 29.57
C HIS A 46 21.94 -27.56 28.25
N ILE A 47 20.61 -27.47 28.32
CA ILE A 47 19.76 -26.88 27.29
C ILE A 47 19.23 -25.56 27.84
N THR A 48 19.44 -24.48 27.10
CA THR A 48 19.03 -23.13 27.49
C THR A 48 18.05 -22.58 26.46
N TYR A 49 16.92 -22.08 26.92
CA TYR A 49 15.93 -21.39 26.11
C TYR A 49 15.85 -19.94 26.55
N LYS A 50 15.98 -19.02 25.59
CA LYS A 50 15.92 -17.58 25.82
C LYS A 50 14.87 -16.98 24.91
N TYR A 51 14.16 -16.00 25.41
CA TYR A 51 13.31 -15.16 24.58
C TYR A 51 13.25 -13.75 25.12
N SER A 52 13.01 -12.82 24.21
CA SER A 52 12.80 -11.42 24.53
C SER A 52 11.57 -10.91 23.83
N SER A 53 11.03 -9.81 24.36
CA SER A 53 9.93 -9.11 23.71
C SER A 53 9.99 -7.62 24.00
N SER A 54 9.53 -6.85 23.02
CA SER A 54 9.32 -5.41 23.12
C SER A 54 8.08 -5.06 22.30
N PHE A 55 7.23 -4.20 22.85
CA PHE A 55 6.06 -3.68 22.16
C PHE A 55 5.92 -2.21 22.43
N TYR A 56 5.46 -1.50 21.40
CA TYR A 56 5.17 -0.09 21.51
C TYR A 56 4.00 0.25 20.60
N ASN A 57 3.05 1.02 21.14
CA ASN A 57 1.90 1.51 20.40
C ASN A 57 1.66 2.96 20.82
N THR A 58 1.62 3.87 19.86
CA THR A 58 1.49 5.30 20.11
C THR A 58 0.79 6.01 18.95
N THR A 59 0.42 7.25 19.20
CA THR A 59 0.02 8.21 18.15
C THR A 59 1.02 9.36 18.14
N THR A 60 1.61 9.66 16.99
CA THR A 60 2.59 10.76 16.84
C THR A 60 2.16 11.71 15.73
N SER A 61 2.71 12.92 15.73
CA SER A 61 2.55 13.87 14.62
C SER A 61 3.59 13.70 13.50
N SER A 62 4.54 12.79 13.68
CA SER A 62 5.73 12.64 12.82
C SER A 62 6.26 11.21 12.89
N THR A 63 6.80 10.72 11.77
CA THR A 63 7.55 9.46 11.70
C THR A 63 8.99 9.58 12.19
N ASN A 64 9.49 10.80 12.35
CA ASN A 64 10.91 11.06 12.69
C ASN A 64 11.15 11.18 14.19
N ASP A 65 10.13 10.97 15.01
CA ASP A 65 10.25 11.01 16.47
C ASP A 65 11.06 9.81 16.95
N GLU A 66 12.26 10.08 17.49
CA GLU A 66 13.02 9.06 18.20
C GLU A 66 12.33 8.69 19.52
N ARG A 67 12.13 7.39 19.72
CA ARG A 67 11.49 6.87 20.93
C ARG A 67 12.31 5.75 21.53
N THR A 68 12.49 5.85 22.84
CA THR A 68 13.17 4.84 23.66
C THR A 68 12.15 3.84 24.17
N ILE A 69 12.29 2.56 23.80
CA ILE A 69 11.38 1.48 24.21
C ILE A 69 12.13 0.46 25.05
N LYS A 70 11.44 -0.09 26.05
CA LYS A 70 11.97 -1.11 26.95
C LYS A 70 11.93 -2.48 26.26
N TYR A 71 13.06 -3.18 26.32
CA TYR A 71 13.24 -4.53 25.80
C TYR A 71 13.50 -5.46 26.98
N ASN A 72 12.64 -6.45 27.20
CA ASN A 72 12.79 -7.44 28.28
C ASN A 72 13.29 -8.75 27.69
N SER A 73 14.33 -9.33 28.30
CA SER A 73 14.90 -10.60 27.88
C SER A 73 15.01 -11.55 29.06
N ASN A 74 14.58 -12.80 28.86
CA ASN A 74 14.55 -13.84 29.87
C ASN A 74 15.35 -15.06 29.39
N SER A 75 16.09 -15.67 30.31
CA SER A 75 16.86 -16.90 30.07
C SER A 75 16.42 -18.00 31.02
N PHE A 76 16.30 -19.22 30.49
CA PHE A 76 15.84 -20.39 31.23
C PHE A 76 16.68 -21.63 30.93
N ASN A 77 16.92 -22.44 31.95
CA ASN A 77 17.34 -23.83 31.77
C ASN A 77 16.11 -24.69 31.45
N VAL A 78 16.25 -25.55 30.44
CA VAL A 78 15.20 -26.47 29.98
C VAL A 78 15.40 -27.83 30.65
N ASN A 79 14.51 -28.16 31.57
CA ASN A 79 14.51 -29.48 32.22
C ASN A 79 13.59 -30.42 31.44
N VAL A 80 14.17 -31.52 30.94
CA VAL A 80 13.47 -32.48 30.08
C VAL A 80 12.95 -33.65 30.89
N GLY A 81 11.65 -33.87 30.83
CA GLY A 81 10.94 -34.99 31.44
C GLY A 81 10.55 -36.07 30.42
N PRO A 82 9.65 -37.00 30.82
CA PRO A 82 9.24 -38.10 29.98
C PRO A 82 8.45 -37.63 28.75
N LEU A 83 8.49 -38.45 27.70
CA LEU A 83 7.69 -38.27 26.51
C LEU A 83 6.19 -38.50 26.83
N THR A 84 5.33 -37.55 26.46
CA THR A 84 3.91 -37.52 26.81
C THR A 84 3.06 -37.13 25.60
N ASN A 85 1.90 -37.76 25.44
CA ASN A 85 0.90 -37.35 24.44
C ASN A 85 0.03 -36.21 24.97
N TYR A 86 0.08 -35.06 24.30
CA TYR A 86 -0.79 -33.93 24.57
C TYR A 86 -1.84 -33.83 23.48
N THR A 87 -3.11 -33.92 23.86
CA THR A 87 -4.25 -33.75 22.94
C THR A 87 -4.97 -32.46 23.26
N GLY A 88 -5.25 -31.66 22.23
CA GLY A 88 -5.95 -30.39 22.40
C GLY A 88 -6.29 -29.72 21.08
N LYS A 89 -7.05 -28.64 21.17
CA LYS A 89 -7.40 -27.79 20.04
C LYS A 89 -6.48 -26.58 19.98
N VAL A 90 -6.10 -26.22 18.77
CA VAL A 90 -5.41 -24.96 18.46
C VAL A 90 -6.33 -24.15 17.55
N SER A 91 -6.49 -22.87 17.86
CA SER A 91 -7.21 -21.92 17.02
C SER A 91 -6.36 -20.69 16.72
N VAL A 92 -6.40 -20.24 15.46
CA VAL A 92 -5.74 -19.04 14.97
C VAL A 92 -6.82 -18.07 14.54
N ASN A 93 -6.79 -16.84 15.05
CA ASN A 93 -7.58 -15.75 14.49
C ASN A 93 -6.66 -14.76 13.77
N VAL A 94 -7.07 -14.38 12.59
CA VAL A 94 -6.36 -13.50 11.67
C VAL A 94 -7.10 -12.17 11.62
N SER A 95 -6.34 -11.09 11.78
CA SER A 95 -6.77 -9.71 11.57
C SER A 95 -5.73 -9.00 10.70
N PRO A 96 -6.07 -7.86 10.07
CA PRO A 96 -5.21 -7.26 9.05
C PRO A 96 -3.75 -7.04 9.45
N PHE A 97 -3.50 -6.65 10.70
CA PHE A 97 -2.16 -6.37 11.23
C PHE A 97 -1.81 -7.16 12.50
N SER A 98 -2.57 -8.21 12.81
CA SER A 98 -2.29 -9.03 13.99
C SER A 98 -2.83 -10.45 13.86
N ILE A 99 -2.13 -11.40 14.46
CA ILE A 99 -2.60 -12.77 14.62
C ILE A 99 -2.68 -13.08 16.10
N SER A 100 -3.74 -13.80 16.48
CA SER A 100 -3.87 -14.41 17.81
C SER A 100 -3.95 -15.92 17.69
N VAL A 101 -3.20 -16.62 18.53
CA VAL A 101 -3.18 -18.09 18.59
C VAL A 101 -3.59 -18.53 19.98
N THR A 102 -4.66 -19.31 20.06
CA THR A 102 -5.06 -20.01 21.28
C THR A 102 -4.64 -21.47 21.16
N SER A 103 -3.79 -21.93 22.08
CA SER A 103 -3.35 -23.32 22.12
C SER A 103 -3.79 -23.98 23.42
N GLN A 104 -4.46 -25.13 23.32
CA GLN A 104 -4.70 -26.03 24.47
C GLN A 104 -3.52 -26.99 24.72
N ILE A 105 -2.62 -27.12 23.75
CA ILE A 105 -1.41 -27.93 23.88
C ILE A 105 -0.33 -27.08 24.56
N PRO A 106 0.31 -27.57 25.63
CA PRO A 106 1.33 -26.83 26.35
C PRO A 106 2.64 -26.77 25.55
N GLN A 107 3.59 -26.00 26.07
CA GLN A 107 4.95 -25.80 25.57
C GLN A 107 5.04 -25.02 24.25
N LEU A 108 4.01 -24.24 23.88
CA LEU A 108 4.12 -23.31 22.75
C LEU A 108 5.19 -22.26 23.07
N ALA A 109 6.20 -22.19 22.21
CA ALA A 109 7.40 -21.41 22.41
C ALA A 109 7.61 -20.32 21.35
N ARG A 110 7.23 -20.59 20.10
CA ARG A 110 7.30 -19.60 19.01
C ARG A 110 6.07 -19.69 18.12
N VAL A 111 5.67 -18.56 17.56
CA VAL A 111 4.74 -18.45 16.44
C VAL A 111 5.46 -17.69 15.35
N LEU A 112 5.66 -18.33 14.21
CA LEU A 112 6.32 -17.75 13.04
C LEU A 112 5.30 -17.55 11.93
N LEU A 113 5.40 -16.45 11.20
CA LEU A 113 4.67 -16.24 9.96
C LEU A 113 5.68 -16.21 8.80
N ILE A 114 5.36 -16.94 7.74
CA ILE A 114 6.20 -17.08 6.55
C ILE A 114 5.31 -16.88 5.31
N GLU A 115 5.55 -15.80 4.57
CA GLU A 115 5.06 -15.60 3.20
C GLU A 115 6.26 -15.58 2.26
N PRO A 116 6.50 -16.68 1.52
CA PRO A 116 7.70 -16.83 0.69
C PRO A 116 7.88 -15.65 -0.28
N GLY A 117 9.08 -15.08 -0.27
CA GLY A 117 9.45 -13.97 -1.17
C GLY A 117 8.91 -12.60 -0.76
N LEU A 118 8.21 -12.49 0.38
CA LEU A 118 7.74 -11.20 0.90
C LEU A 118 8.12 -10.96 2.35
N ILE A 119 7.74 -11.83 3.29
CA ILE A 119 7.93 -11.53 4.71
C ILE A 119 8.08 -12.80 5.55
N GLU A 120 9.07 -12.79 6.44
CA GLU A 120 9.20 -13.72 7.57
C GLU A 120 9.17 -12.93 8.89
N GLU A 121 8.51 -13.49 9.91
CA GLU A 121 8.28 -12.78 11.17
C GLU A 121 8.19 -13.75 12.35
N VAL A 122 8.82 -13.41 13.47
CA VAL A 122 8.49 -14.01 14.78
C VAL A 122 7.30 -13.24 15.36
N VAL A 123 6.09 -13.72 15.07
CA VAL A 123 4.85 -13.11 15.56
C VAL A 123 4.77 -13.15 17.08
N TRP A 124 5.30 -14.21 17.70
CA TRP A 124 5.36 -14.32 19.15
C TRP A 124 6.49 -15.25 19.58
N ALA A 125 7.19 -14.90 20.66
CA ALA A 125 8.12 -15.78 21.37
C ALA A 125 7.88 -15.73 22.88
N GLY A 126 7.99 -16.88 23.53
CA GLY A 126 7.75 -17.03 24.98
C GLY A 126 7.69 -18.48 25.40
N PHE A 127 7.01 -18.79 26.50
CA PHE A 127 6.69 -20.17 26.88
C PHE A 127 5.33 -20.23 27.57
N THR A 128 4.41 -21.04 27.05
CA THR A 128 3.10 -21.27 27.67
C THR A 128 2.96 -22.73 28.07
N ASN A 129 2.50 -23.01 29.29
CA ASN A 129 2.32 -24.39 29.79
C ASN A 129 0.86 -24.73 30.11
N THR A 130 -0.04 -23.78 29.88
CA THR A 130 -1.49 -23.92 30.10
C THR A 130 -2.21 -23.42 28.85
N THR A 131 -3.52 -23.69 28.74
CA THR A 131 -4.32 -23.11 27.67
C THR A 131 -4.21 -21.58 27.69
N THR A 132 -3.65 -21.02 26.63
CA THR A 132 -3.30 -19.58 26.58
C THR A 132 -3.55 -19.05 25.19
N THR A 133 -3.95 -17.78 25.12
CA THR A 133 -4.00 -17.02 23.86
C THR A 133 -2.82 -16.07 23.82
N VAL A 134 -2.00 -16.22 22.78
CA VAL A 134 -0.89 -15.31 22.47
C VAL A 134 -1.30 -14.44 21.28
N LYS A 135 -0.85 -13.19 21.25
CA LYS A 135 -1.14 -12.24 20.17
C LYS A 135 0.14 -11.51 19.78
N GLY A 136 0.29 -11.26 18.49
CA GLY A 136 1.39 -10.45 17.96
C GLY A 136 0.99 -9.65 16.74
N LEU A 137 1.72 -8.57 16.48
CA LEU A 137 1.70 -7.84 15.23
C LEU A 137 2.26 -8.72 14.12
N THR A 138 1.69 -8.58 12.92
CA THR A 138 2.14 -9.30 11.74
C THR A 138 1.56 -8.67 10.48
N TYR A 139 2.12 -9.04 9.33
CA TYR A 139 1.61 -8.68 8.03
C TYR A 139 1.83 -9.85 7.07
N PHE A 140 0.89 -10.04 6.15
CA PHE A 140 1.07 -10.87 4.96
C PHE A 140 0.13 -10.33 3.87
N ASN A 141 0.48 -10.49 2.60
CA ASN A 141 -0.23 -9.90 1.49
C ASN A 141 -1.40 -10.78 1.02
N ASN A 142 -1.14 -12.07 0.76
CA ASN A 142 -2.17 -12.98 0.23
C ASN A 142 -2.40 -14.20 1.12
N THR A 143 -1.41 -15.08 1.16
CA THR A 143 -1.47 -16.35 1.87
C THR A 143 -0.14 -16.58 2.55
N ALA A 144 -0.17 -16.95 3.83
CA ALA A 144 1.03 -17.22 4.59
C ALA A 144 0.94 -18.59 5.27
N THR A 145 2.10 -19.12 5.64
CA THR A 145 2.21 -20.27 6.52
C THR A 145 2.50 -19.78 7.93
N LEU A 146 1.60 -20.09 8.87
CA LEU A 146 1.83 -19.89 10.29
C LEU A 146 2.43 -21.17 10.88
N VAL A 147 3.62 -21.08 11.47
CA VAL A 147 4.32 -22.20 12.12
C VAL A 147 4.32 -22.00 13.63
N LEU A 148 3.65 -22.89 14.34
CA LEU A 148 3.64 -22.93 15.80
C LEU A 148 4.71 -23.92 16.23
N GLN A 149 5.70 -23.44 16.97
CA GLN A 149 6.80 -24.26 17.47
C GLN A 149 6.61 -24.53 18.96
N PHE A 150 6.49 -25.82 19.29
CA PHE A 150 6.39 -26.31 20.66
C PHE A 150 7.76 -26.78 21.13
N LEU A 151 8.26 -26.24 22.24
CA LEU A 151 9.55 -26.64 22.79
C LEU A 151 9.49 -28.09 23.24
N ASN A 152 10.37 -28.92 22.70
CA ASN A 152 10.34 -30.38 22.83
C ASN A 152 11.72 -30.92 23.27
N GLY A 153 12.20 -30.42 24.41
CA GLY A 153 13.54 -30.71 24.91
C GLY A 153 14.62 -29.99 24.10
N SER A 154 15.42 -30.72 23.32
CA SER A 154 16.53 -30.19 22.52
C SER A 154 16.13 -29.83 21.08
N ASN A 155 14.84 -29.71 20.78
CA ASN A 155 14.33 -29.27 19.49
C ASN A 155 12.95 -28.62 19.63
N PHE A 156 12.36 -28.27 18.48
CA PHE A 156 10.97 -27.83 18.39
C PHE A 156 10.14 -28.83 17.59
N ALA A 157 8.93 -29.10 18.06
CA ALA A 157 7.89 -29.75 17.27
C ALA A 157 7.02 -28.68 16.60
N ASN A 158 6.74 -28.85 15.31
CA ASN A 158 6.06 -27.83 14.51
C ASN A 158 4.62 -28.25 14.16
N VAL A 159 3.70 -27.29 14.25
CA VAL A 159 2.34 -27.38 13.70
C VAL A 159 2.13 -26.22 12.75
N THR A 160 1.62 -26.49 11.56
CA THR A 160 1.44 -25.46 10.52
C THR A 160 -0.03 -25.18 10.21
N PHE A 161 -0.32 -23.93 9.86
CA PHE A 161 -1.58 -23.48 9.29
C PHE A 161 -1.31 -22.70 8.02
N THR A 162 -2.09 -22.92 6.97
CA THR A 162 -2.14 -22.04 5.81
C THR A 162 -3.25 -21.02 6.06
N ILE A 163 -2.90 -19.75 6.10
CA ILE A 163 -3.81 -18.64 6.41
C ILE A 163 -3.93 -17.69 5.22
N SER A 164 -5.04 -16.97 5.15
CA SER A 164 -5.38 -15.99 4.11
C SER A 164 -6.27 -14.90 4.68
N HIS A 165 -6.47 -13.80 3.96
CA HIS A 165 -7.44 -12.76 4.33
C HIS A 165 -8.91 -13.12 4.05
N THR A 166 -9.17 -14.26 3.40
CA THR A 166 -10.55 -14.71 3.07
C THR A 166 -11.28 -15.37 4.25
N GLN A 167 -10.53 -15.80 5.28
CA GLN A 167 -11.07 -16.42 6.48
C GLN A 167 -10.41 -15.83 7.71
N THR A 168 -11.20 -15.52 8.73
CA THR A 168 -10.70 -14.89 9.95
C THR A 168 -10.28 -15.88 11.02
N THR A 169 -10.68 -17.15 10.92
CA THR A 169 -10.47 -18.15 11.97
C THR A 169 -10.13 -19.51 11.39
N TYR A 170 -9.07 -20.13 11.92
CA TYR A 170 -8.59 -21.46 11.57
C TYR A 170 -8.48 -22.32 12.82
N GLN A 171 -8.83 -23.60 12.74
CA GLN A 171 -8.83 -24.49 13.92
C GLN A 171 -8.40 -25.90 13.55
N LYS A 172 -7.62 -26.53 14.44
CA LYS A 172 -7.22 -27.95 14.33
C LYS A 172 -7.29 -28.61 15.70
N ALA A 173 -7.85 -29.83 15.75
CA ALA A 173 -7.66 -30.74 16.87
C ALA A 173 -6.41 -31.58 16.60
N LEU A 174 -5.51 -31.68 17.57
CA LEU A 174 -4.18 -32.25 17.38
C LEU A 174 -3.81 -33.12 18.59
N THR A 175 -3.03 -34.16 18.33
CA THR A 175 -2.32 -34.93 19.34
C THR A 175 -0.84 -34.86 19.02
N LEU A 176 -0.04 -34.27 19.92
CA LEU A 176 1.40 -34.14 19.77
C LEU A 176 2.12 -34.98 20.84
N LEU A 177 3.10 -35.77 20.41
CA LEU A 177 3.99 -36.51 21.29
C LEU A 177 5.20 -35.62 21.61
N LEU A 178 5.26 -35.08 22.82
CA LEU A 178 6.27 -34.12 23.26
C LEU A 178 6.95 -34.57 24.55
N HIS A 179 8.23 -34.31 24.70
CA HIS A 179 8.90 -34.37 25.98
C HIS A 179 8.30 -33.31 26.90
N LYS A 180 7.96 -33.70 28.13
CA LYS A 180 7.54 -32.73 29.15
C LYS A 180 8.68 -31.75 29.41
N VAL A 181 8.42 -30.46 29.32
CA VAL A 181 9.42 -29.40 29.56
C VAL A 181 9.02 -28.55 30.75
N ASN A 182 9.97 -28.34 31.67
CA ASN A 182 9.86 -27.33 32.72
C ASN A 182 11.02 -26.34 32.61
N LEU A 183 10.71 -25.05 32.69
CA LEU A 183 11.71 -23.97 32.62
C LEU A 183 12.09 -23.48 34.02
N THR A 184 13.39 -23.36 34.27
CA THR A 184 13.93 -22.71 35.47
C THR A 184 14.63 -21.42 35.05
N MET A 185 14.16 -20.27 35.52
CA MET A 185 14.74 -18.97 35.15
C MET A 185 16.18 -18.85 35.66
N THR A 186 17.08 -18.40 34.80
CA THR A 186 18.51 -18.23 35.09
C THR A 186 18.98 -16.79 34.94
N GLY A 187 18.21 -15.92 34.28
CA GLY A 187 18.52 -14.51 34.16
C GLY A 187 17.40 -13.70 33.52
N GLU A 188 17.37 -12.41 33.87
CA GLU A 188 16.48 -11.39 33.31
C GLU A 188 17.28 -10.10 33.15
N TYR A 189 17.10 -9.41 32.03
CA TYR A 189 17.63 -8.06 31.86
C TYR A 189 16.71 -7.19 31.01
N GLN A 190 16.82 -5.88 31.24
CA GLN A 190 16.05 -4.86 30.54
C GLN A 190 16.99 -3.90 29.82
N LEU A 191 16.75 -3.64 28.54
CA LEU A 191 17.48 -2.67 27.73
C LEU A 191 16.53 -1.60 27.19
N THR A 192 17.13 -0.53 26.66
CA THR A 192 16.42 0.55 25.96
C THR A 192 16.87 0.61 24.50
N LEU A 193 15.90 0.64 23.58
CA LEU A 193 16.13 0.73 22.13
C LEU A 193 15.57 2.04 21.59
N THR A 194 16.34 2.73 20.74
CA THR A 194 15.84 3.90 20.00
C THR A 194 15.34 3.46 18.63
N ILE A 195 14.08 3.75 18.31
CA ILE A 195 13.53 3.53 16.98
C ILE A 195 13.64 4.83 16.18
N GLN A 196 14.20 4.73 14.96
CA GLN A 196 14.15 5.79 13.95
C GLN A 196 13.16 5.41 12.84
N GLY A 197 12.44 6.41 12.32
CA GLY A 197 11.67 6.28 11.10
C GLY A 197 12.47 6.79 9.92
N THR A 198 13.03 5.90 9.11
CA THR A 198 13.44 6.24 7.75
C THR A 198 12.23 6.09 6.85
N GLN A 199 11.86 7.16 6.13
CA GLN A 199 10.86 7.07 5.08
C GLN A 199 11.53 6.66 3.76
N PRO A 200 10.98 5.68 3.02
CA PRO A 200 11.48 5.32 1.71
C PRO A 200 11.44 6.53 0.76
N GLN A 201 12.45 6.67 -0.09
CA GLN A 201 12.34 7.57 -1.24
C GLN A 201 11.70 6.80 -2.40
N ARG A 202 10.50 7.23 -2.83
CA ARG A 202 9.78 6.64 -3.97
C ARG A 202 10.65 6.57 -5.22
N TYR A 203 10.48 5.49 -5.99
CA TYR A 203 11.20 5.24 -7.25
C TYR A 203 12.72 5.18 -7.11
N SER A 204 13.22 4.74 -5.96
CA SER A 204 14.66 4.62 -5.70
C SER A 204 14.97 3.32 -4.95
N LYS A 205 16.24 2.90 -4.99
CA LYS A 205 16.70 1.76 -4.19
C LYS A 205 16.79 2.16 -2.73
N MET A 206 16.55 1.20 -1.84
CA MET A 206 16.72 1.39 -0.40
C MET A 206 17.97 0.65 0.09
N GLU A 207 18.65 1.22 1.07
CA GLU A 207 19.72 0.55 1.81
C GLU A 207 19.23 0.17 3.20
N PHE A 208 19.33 -1.12 3.52
CA PHE A 208 19.04 -1.69 4.81
C PHE A 208 20.32 -1.95 5.60
N ASN A 209 20.23 -1.85 6.92
CA ASN A 209 21.32 -2.17 7.83
C ASN A 209 20.78 -2.89 9.08
N TYR A 210 21.43 -3.99 9.45
CA TYR A 210 21.17 -4.74 10.69
C TYR A 210 22.48 -5.29 11.24
N GLU A 211 22.88 -4.87 12.43
CA GLU A 211 24.11 -5.32 13.11
C GLU A 211 25.38 -5.29 12.24
N GLY A 212 25.47 -4.33 11.30
CA GLY A 212 26.60 -4.18 10.39
C GLY A 212 26.49 -4.97 9.08
N ILE A 213 25.44 -5.79 8.92
CA ILE A 213 25.06 -6.37 7.64
C ILE A 213 24.27 -5.32 6.86
N ARG A 214 24.71 -5.00 5.64
CA ARG A 214 24.06 -4.05 4.76
C ARG A 214 23.52 -4.74 3.52
N ALA A 215 22.34 -4.34 3.08
CA ALA A 215 21.70 -4.86 1.88
C ALA A 215 21.11 -3.71 1.07
N GLN A 216 21.18 -3.77 -0.26
CA GLN A 216 20.44 -2.86 -1.12
C GLN A 216 19.25 -3.59 -1.74
N ALA A 217 18.09 -2.94 -1.72
CA ALA A 217 16.86 -3.46 -2.29
C ALA A 217 16.39 -2.59 -3.46
N PRO A 218 16.11 -3.16 -4.64
CA PRO A 218 15.31 -2.47 -5.64
C PRO A 218 13.88 -2.27 -5.14
N TYR A 219 13.17 -1.30 -5.71
CA TYR A 219 11.74 -1.14 -5.48
C TYR A 219 10.95 -1.94 -6.50
N ASN A 220 9.78 -2.42 -6.10
CA ASN A 220 8.78 -2.99 -6.99
C ASN A 220 7.42 -2.34 -6.71
N THR A 221 6.67 -1.99 -7.77
CA THR A 221 5.31 -1.45 -7.63
C THR A 221 4.29 -2.56 -7.85
N SER A 222 3.34 -2.71 -6.94
CA SER A 222 2.28 -3.72 -7.01
C SER A 222 1.00 -3.19 -6.37
N ILE A 223 0.01 -4.06 -6.21
CA ILE A 223 -1.06 -3.91 -5.23
C ILE A 223 -0.77 -4.80 -4.03
N ALA A 224 -1.08 -4.31 -2.83
CA ALA A 224 -0.89 -5.05 -1.59
C ALA A 224 -2.07 -4.88 -0.64
N TYR A 225 -2.34 -5.90 0.16
CA TYR A 225 -3.45 -5.90 1.11
C TYR A 225 -3.20 -4.90 2.23
N TYR A 226 -4.13 -3.98 2.42
CA TYR A 226 -4.11 -2.97 3.46
C TYR A 226 -5.49 -2.90 4.11
N ASN A 227 -5.58 -3.34 5.36
CA ASN A 227 -6.75 -3.16 6.23
C ASN A 227 -8.12 -3.49 5.59
N GLY A 228 -8.23 -4.63 4.89
CA GLY A 228 -9.49 -5.11 4.33
C GLY A 228 -9.67 -4.93 2.82
N THR A 229 -8.76 -4.22 2.15
CA THR A 229 -8.77 -4.06 0.68
C THR A 229 -7.34 -4.10 0.12
N TYR A 230 -7.19 -4.23 -1.20
CA TYR A 230 -5.90 -4.08 -1.85
C TYR A 230 -5.74 -2.65 -2.36
N VAL A 231 -4.60 -2.05 -2.07
CA VAL A 231 -4.23 -0.70 -2.47
C VAL A 231 -2.91 -0.72 -3.24
N PRO A 232 -2.60 0.28 -4.08
CA PRO A 232 -1.27 0.43 -4.67
C PRO A 232 -0.18 0.43 -3.59
N ALA A 233 0.94 -0.23 -3.88
CA ALA A 233 2.05 -0.36 -2.94
C ALA A 233 3.42 -0.36 -3.63
N MET A 234 4.42 0.11 -2.91
CA MET A 234 5.83 -0.04 -3.25
C MET A 234 6.48 -0.96 -2.24
N ILE A 235 7.22 -1.96 -2.71
CA ILE A 235 7.85 -2.98 -1.89
C ILE A 235 9.36 -2.94 -2.15
N TRP A 236 10.13 -2.88 -1.07
CA TRP A 236 11.58 -3.06 -1.07
C TRP A 236 11.89 -4.31 -0.27
N SER A 237 12.49 -5.31 -0.90
CA SER A 237 12.92 -6.51 -0.20
C SER A 237 14.33 -6.92 -0.60
N SER A 238 15.07 -7.46 0.38
CA SER A 238 16.42 -7.97 0.17
C SER A 238 16.78 -8.99 1.25
N GLU A 239 17.67 -9.91 0.90
CA GLU A 239 18.27 -10.87 1.82
C GLU A 239 19.77 -10.68 1.83
N ALA A 240 20.37 -10.71 3.00
CA ALA A 240 21.82 -10.69 3.17
C ALA A 240 22.26 -11.71 4.21
N SER A 241 23.48 -12.19 4.05
CA SER A 241 24.10 -13.12 4.99
C SER A 241 25.37 -12.50 5.58
N GLY A 242 25.64 -12.75 6.85
CA GLY A 242 26.83 -12.21 7.51
C GLY A 242 27.02 -12.74 8.92
N LEU A 243 28.02 -12.18 9.60
CA LEU A 243 28.34 -12.50 10.98
C LEU A 243 27.47 -11.68 11.93
N LEU A 244 26.52 -12.34 12.58
CA LEU A 244 25.62 -11.73 13.57
C LEU A 244 26.17 -11.93 14.98
N ALA A 245 25.97 -10.93 15.84
CA ALA A 245 26.43 -11.01 17.22
C ALA A 245 25.56 -11.99 18.02
N THR A 246 26.20 -12.89 18.76
CA THR A 246 25.55 -13.74 19.76
C THR A 246 26.25 -13.54 21.10
N GLU A 247 25.68 -14.09 22.18
CA GLU A 247 26.27 -13.98 23.51
C GLU A 247 27.64 -14.67 23.65
N LEU A 248 27.93 -15.65 22.77
CA LEU A 248 29.17 -16.44 22.83
C LEU A 248 30.22 -15.93 21.85
N THR A 249 29.80 -15.59 20.63
CA THR A 249 30.67 -15.27 19.50
C THR A 249 29.86 -14.61 18.38
N LYS A 250 30.49 -14.31 17.25
CA LYS A 250 29.76 -14.00 16.02
C LYS A 250 29.53 -15.27 15.22
N LEU A 251 28.29 -15.53 14.83
CA LEU A 251 27.92 -16.70 14.03
C LEU A 251 27.38 -16.26 12.68
N GLN A 252 27.58 -17.11 11.66
CA GLN A 252 26.98 -16.90 10.35
C GLN A 252 25.45 -16.98 10.49
N GLY A 253 24.74 -15.99 9.95
CA GLY A 253 23.29 -15.97 9.86
C GLY A 253 22.80 -15.28 8.60
N SER A 254 21.49 -15.33 8.40
CA SER A 254 20.78 -14.60 7.35
C SER A 254 19.95 -13.48 7.98
N VAL A 255 19.75 -12.42 7.22
CA VAL A 255 18.85 -11.31 7.53
C VAL A 255 18.03 -10.98 6.31
N GLU A 256 16.72 -10.99 6.48
CA GLU A 256 15.72 -10.61 5.50
C GLU A 256 15.14 -9.25 5.88
N PHE A 257 14.97 -8.39 4.89
CA PHE A 257 14.45 -7.04 5.03
C PHE A 257 13.27 -6.86 4.09
N THR A 258 12.19 -6.29 4.62
CA THR A 258 11.02 -5.91 3.83
C THR A 258 10.43 -4.61 4.32
N ASP A 259 10.44 -3.60 3.44
CA ASP A 259 9.68 -2.36 3.62
C ASP A 259 8.55 -2.31 2.58
N ILE A 260 7.36 -1.91 3.02
CA ILE A 260 6.19 -1.69 2.15
C ILE A 260 5.60 -0.32 2.45
N GLU A 261 5.41 0.50 1.42
CA GLU A 261 4.63 1.73 1.49
C GLU A 261 3.31 1.55 0.75
N PHE A 262 2.20 1.90 1.39
CA PHE A 262 0.84 1.75 0.87
C PHE A 262 0.28 3.12 0.48
N PHE A 263 -0.40 3.19 -0.66
CA PHE A 263 -0.89 4.45 -1.21
C PHE A 263 -2.39 4.46 -1.43
N GLY A 264 -3.03 5.56 -1.03
CA GLY A 264 -4.45 5.81 -1.23
C GLY A 264 -4.70 6.88 -2.29
N VAL A 265 -5.83 7.58 -2.14
CA VAL A 265 -6.30 8.59 -3.09
C VAL A 265 -5.25 9.68 -3.30
N ASN A 266 -5.08 10.10 -4.55
CA ASN A 266 -4.07 11.04 -5.03
C ASN A 266 -2.61 10.61 -4.83
N GLY A 267 -2.37 9.36 -4.46
CA GLY A 267 -1.03 8.85 -4.13
C GLY A 267 -0.52 9.29 -2.76
N SER A 268 -1.44 9.62 -1.85
CA SER A 268 -1.15 9.84 -0.44
C SER A 268 -0.71 8.54 0.25
N VAL A 269 0.20 8.63 1.23
CA VAL A 269 0.62 7.46 2.01
C VAL A 269 -0.45 7.15 3.06
N VAL A 270 -1.07 5.98 2.96
CA VAL A 270 -2.05 5.49 3.94
C VAL A 270 -1.38 4.72 5.07
N GLY A 271 -0.21 4.14 4.82
CA GLY A 271 0.60 3.51 5.85
C GLY A 271 1.91 2.97 5.30
N SER A 272 2.71 2.44 6.21
CA SER A 272 3.94 1.73 5.88
C SER A 272 4.20 0.58 6.84
N LEU A 273 5.00 -0.37 6.37
CA LEU A 273 5.49 -1.53 7.08
C LEU A 273 7.01 -1.56 6.93
N ASP A 274 7.71 -1.80 8.02
CA ASP A 274 9.14 -2.12 8.07
C ASP A 274 9.28 -3.41 8.87
N ASN A 275 9.84 -4.43 8.23
CA ASN A 275 10.12 -5.73 8.81
C ASN A 275 11.59 -6.07 8.61
N THR A 276 12.17 -6.67 9.64
CA THR A 276 13.47 -7.32 9.53
C THR A 276 13.43 -8.61 10.31
N PHE A 277 13.82 -9.69 9.66
CA PHE A 277 13.93 -11.02 10.25
C PHE A 277 15.36 -11.50 10.15
N SER A 278 15.85 -12.14 11.19
CA SER A 278 17.19 -12.72 11.20
C SER A 278 17.17 -14.12 11.78
N SER A 279 17.96 -14.99 11.17
CA SER A 279 18.05 -16.38 11.56
C SER A 279 19.50 -16.82 11.69
N ILE A 280 19.78 -17.57 12.75
CA ILE A 280 21.07 -18.23 12.97
C ILE A 280 20.76 -19.67 13.31
N TYR A 281 21.26 -20.58 12.47
CA TYR A 281 21.32 -21.99 12.77
C TYR A 281 22.77 -22.45 12.69
N PHE A 282 23.33 -22.85 13.83
CA PHE A 282 24.70 -23.31 13.93
C PHE A 282 24.73 -24.63 14.70
N THR A 283 25.46 -25.60 14.17
CA THR A 283 25.74 -26.86 14.87
C THR A 283 27.21 -27.18 14.71
N HIS A 284 27.89 -27.39 15.84
CA HIS A 284 29.27 -27.87 15.88
C HIS A 284 29.32 -29.14 16.72
N GLN A 285 29.90 -30.18 16.15
CA GLN A 285 30.22 -31.41 16.85
C GLN A 285 31.74 -31.59 16.86
N GLY A 286 32.36 -31.41 18.02
CA GLY A 286 33.80 -31.52 18.18
C GLY A 286 34.16 -32.19 19.50
N PHE A 287 35.40 -32.65 19.59
CA PHE A 287 35.88 -33.46 20.72
C PHE A 287 35.74 -32.76 22.09
N ILE A 288 35.80 -31.43 22.12
CA ILE A 288 35.76 -30.62 23.36
C ILE A 288 34.45 -29.82 23.49
N LEU A 289 33.77 -29.52 22.37
CA LEU A 289 32.58 -28.67 22.37
C LEU A 289 31.55 -29.18 21.36
N ASN A 290 30.43 -29.67 21.87
CA ASN A 290 29.23 -29.90 21.06
C ASN A 290 28.21 -28.81 21.37
N ILE A 291 27.87 -28.00 20.38
CA ILE A 291 26.89 -26.92 20.56
C ILE A 291 25.95 -26.87 19.37
N THR A 292 24.66 -26.75 19.66
CA THR A 292 23.64 -26.38 18.68
C THR A 292 23.04 -25.06 19.11
N TYR A 293 22.90 -24.13 18.17
CA TYR A 293 22.36 -22.79 18.40
C TYR A 293 21.31 -22.51 17.33
N ASN A 294 20.06 -22.31 17.76
CA ASN A 294 18.93 -21.97 16.90
C ASN A 294 18.31 -20.67 17.42
N SER A 295 18.63 -19.56 16.76
CA SER A 295 18.19 -18.23 17.13
C SER A 295 17.40 -17.59 16.00
N LEU A 296 16.26 -17.01 16.36
CA LEU A 296 15.42 -16.19 15.49
C LEU A 296 15.22 -14.83 16.14
N ASN A 297 15.23 -13.75 15.37
CA ASN A 297 14.91 -12.42 15.84
C ASN A 297 14.17 -11.66 14.74
N SER A 298 13.04 -11.05 15.06
CA SER A 298 12.30 -10.18 14.16
C SER A 298 11.94 -8.85 14.80
N ARG A 299 11.88 -7.81 13.98
CA ARG A 299 11.25 -6.53 14.27
C ARG A 299 10.21 -6.23 13.21
N ILE A 300 9.08 -5.68 13.64
CA ILE A 300 8.04 -5.16 12.77
C ILE A 300 7.59 -3.80 13.27
N LYS A 301 7.47 -2.85 12.35
CA LYS A 301 6.97 -1.50 12.57
C LYS A 301 5.88 -1.24 11.54
N ILE A 302 4.69 -0.92 12.01
CA ILE A 302 3.54 -0.57 11.17
C ILE A 302 3.16 0.87 11.49
N VAL A 303 3.09 1.70 10.46
CA VAL A 303 2.62 3.08 10.54
C VAL A 303 1.31 3.19 9.78
N ILE A 304 0.30 3.77 10.41
CA ILE A 304 -1.03 3.99 9.81
C ILE A 304 -1.31 5.48 9.83
N ASN A 305 -1.69 6.02 8.67
CA ASN A 305 -2.19 7.36 8.51
C ASN A 305 -3.73 7.32 8.43
N PRO A 306 -4.45 7.59 9.53
CA PRO A 306 -5.91 7.53 9.57
C PRO A 306 -6.58 8.64 8.77
N ASN A 307 -5.83 9.68 8.37
CA ASN A 307 -6.37 10.82 7.63
C ASN A 307 -6.29 10.62 6.11
N ALA A 308 -5.63 9.56 5.64
CA ALA A 308 -5.53 9.27 4.22
C ALA A 308 -6.68 8.33 3.80
N GLU A 309 -7.34 8.71 2.70
CA GLU A 309 -8.47 7.98 2.15
C GLU A 309 -7.99 6.86 1.21
N TYR A 310 -8.64 5.71 1.29
CA TYR A 310 -8.50 4.58 0.38
C TYR A 310 -9.82 3.83 0.30
N ALA A 311 -10.04 3.16 -0.83
CA ALA A 311 -11.30 2.53 -1.17
C ALA A 311 -11.05 1.19 -1.88
N LYS A 312 -12.15 0.50 -2.20
CA LYS A 312 -12.07 -0.78 -2.90
C LYS A 312 -11.78 -0.54 -4.38
N ALA A 313 -10.76 -1.23 -4.89
CA ALA A 313 -10.38 -1.16 -6.30
C ALA A 313 -11.54 -1.53 -7.24
N SER A 314 -11.73 -0.74 -8.29
CA SER A 314 -12.65 -1.06 -9.41
C SER A 314 -11.89 -1.52 -10.64
N VAL A 315 -10.84 -0.78 -11.00
CA VAL A 315 -9.92 -1.09 -12.11
C VAL A 315 -8.50 -0.84 -11.62
N ALA A 316 -7.58 -1.76 -11.86
CA ALA A 316 -6.17 -1.61 -11.54
C ALA A 316 -5.34 -1.79 -12.81
N THR A 317 -4.34 -0.93 -13.01
CA THR A 317 -3.41 -1.01 -14.14
C THR A 317 -2.03 -0.49 -13.75
N THR A 318 -1.00 -0.92 -14.46
CA THR A 318 0.37 -0.43 -14.28
C THR A 318 0.76 0.37 -15.51
N VAL A 319 1.06 1.65 -15.31
CA VAL A 319 1.47 2.58 -16.37
C VAL A 319 2.95 2.90 -16.25
N LEU A 320 3.64 3.10 -17.38
CA LEU A 320 5.03 3.54 -17.37
C LEU A 320 5.11 5.06 -17.50
N VAL A 321 5.71 5.73 -16.51
CA VAL A 321 5.96 7.17 -16.55
C VAL A 321 7.47 7.38 -16.62
N ASN A 322 7.97 7.69 -17.81
CA ASN A 322 9.39 7.84 -18.10
C ASN A 322 10.24 6.64 -17.61
N GLY A 323 9.77 5.42 -17.87
CA GLY A 323 10.43 4.18 -17.46
C GLY A 323 10.15 3.72 -16.01
N ASN A 324 9.55 4.57 -15.17
CA ASN A 324 9.13 4.17 -13.82
C ASN A 324 7.73 3.53 -13.87
N PRO A 325 7.54 2.31 -13.37
CA PRO A 325 6.21 1.69 -13.29
C PRO A 325 5.41 2.35 -12.16
N ALA A 326 4.23 2.85 -12.46
CA ALA A 326 3.27 3.38 -11.49
C ALA A 326 2.00 2.55 -11.54
N VAL A 327 1.62 1.97 -10.40
CA VAL A 327 0.33 1.29 -10.27
C VAL A 327 -0.72 2.35 -10.05
N VAL A 328 -1.79 2.32 -10.85
CA VAL A 328 -2.93 3.21 -10.77
C VAL A 328 -4.18 2.37 -10.56
N VAL A 329 -4.96 2.75 -9.57
CA VAL A 329 -6.23 2.10 -9.23
C VAL A 329 -7.34 3.14 -9.25
N ILE A 330 -8.36 2.89 -10.08
CA ILE A 330 -9.58 3.70 -10.10
C ILE A 330 -10.51 3.15 -9.03
N THR A 331 -11.05 4.03 -8.20
CA THR A 331 -12.03 3.72 -7.16
C THR A 331 -13.28 4.57 -7.33
N ASP A 332 -14.28 4.31 -6.50
CA ASP A 332 -15.47 5.15 -6.38
C ASP A 332 -15.18 6.50 -5.68
N GLN A 333 -14.10 6.58 -4.91
CA GLN A 333 -13.66 7.79 -4.20
C GLN A 333 -12.59 8.62 -4.93
N GLY A 334 -12.01 8.09 -6.02
CA GLY A 334 -11.03 8.82 -6.82
C GLY A 334 -10.04 7.90 -7.51
N VAL A 335 -8.78 8.33 -7.57
CA VAL A 335 -7.68 7.55 -8.14
C VAL A 335 -6.60 7.37 -7.09
N GLU A 336 -6.27 6.11 -6.81
CA GLU A 336 -5.14 5.73 -5.95
C GLU A 336 -3.93 5.41 -6.83
N SER A 337 -2.72 5.70 -6.37
CA SER A 337 -1.53 5.41 -7.15
C SER A 337 -0.26 5.37 -6.31
N THR A 338 0.74 4.58 -6.74
CA THR A 338 2.11 4.68 -6.20
C THR A 338 2.77 6.02 -6.54
N ALA A 339 2.30 6.69 -7.59
CA ALA A 339 2.69 8.03 -8.00
C ALA A 339 1.69 9.07 -7.51
N THR A 340 2.08 10.34 -7.51
CA THR A 340 1.16 11.44 -7.19
C THR A 340 0.17 11.62 -8.34
N VAL A 341 -1.12 11.77 -8.03
CA VAL A 341 -2.15 12.10 -9.02
C VAL A 341 -2.58 13.55 -8.83
N ASN A 342 -2.34 14.37 -9.84
CA ASN A 342 -2.64 15.81 -9.77
C ASN A 342 -3.97 16.16 -10.44
N LEU A 343 -4.43 15.30 -11.34
CA LEU A 343 -5.69 15.44 -12.06
C LEU A 343 -6.28 14.06 -12.24
N TYR A 344 -7.59 13.95 -12.03
CA TYR A 344 -8.38 12.87 -12.60
C TYR A 344 -9.73 13.43 -13.06
N HIS A 345 -10.24 12.93 -14.17
CA HIS A 345 -11.51 13.35 -14.73
C HIS A 345 -12.14 12.20 -15.52
N LYS A 346 -13.47 12.06 -15.45
CA LYS A 346 -14.19 11.10 -16.28
C LYS A 346 -14.37 11.69 -17.66
N VAL A 347 -13.94 10.97 -18.69
CA VAL A 347 -14.02 11.41 -20.09
C VAL A 347 -14.79 10.37 -20.92
N MET A 348 -15.22 10.77 -22.11
CA MET A 348 -15.97 9.96 -23.05
C MET A 348 -15.21 9.85 -24.38
N VAL A 349 -14.75 8.64 -24.71
CA VAL A 349 -14.11 8.36 -26.01
C VAL A 349 -15.11 7.57 -26.87
N PHE A 350 -14.94 6.25 -26.98
CA PHE A 350 -15.96 5.31 -27.48
C PHE A 350 -16.89 4.80 -26.36
N GLY A 351 -16.51 5.10 -25.11
CA GLY A 351 -17.21 4.75 -23.88
C GLY A 351 -16.60 5.52 -22.70
N PRO A 352 -17.08 5.32 -21.47
CA PRO A 352 -16.54 5.99 -20.30
C PRO A 352 -15.09 5.56 -20.05
N ALA A 353 -14.22 6.52 -19.80
CA ALA A 353 -12.83 6.31 -19.42
C ALA A 353 -12.42 7.34 -18.35
N THR A 354 -11.24 7.16 -17.77
CA THR A 354 -10.69 8.09 -16.76
C THR A 354 -9.40 8.70 -17.28
N LEU A 355 -9.42 10.00 -17.53
CA LEU A 355 -8.23 10.80 -17.79
C LEU A 355 -7.54 11.10 -16.47
N ILE A 356 -6.23 10.90 -16.41
CA ILE A 356 -5.41 11.19 -15.24
C ILE A 356 -4.13 11.92 -15.63
N TYR A 357 -3.60 12.70 -14.69
CA TYR A 357 -2.22 13.21 -14.73
C TYR A 357 -1.44 12.63 -13.55
N VAL A 358 -0.49 11.75 -13.86
CA VAL A 358 0.30 10.99 -12.89
C VAL A 358 1.75 11.45 -12.92
N ASN A 359 2.29 11.75 -11.75
CA ASN A 359 3.65 12.23 -11.56
C ASN A 359 4.47 11.29 -10.69
N THR A 360 5.57 10.80 -11.25
CA THR A 360 6.67 10.21 -10.49
C THR A 360 7.61 11.32 -10.02
N THR A 361 8.64 10.98 -9.24
CA THR A 361 9.53 11.97 -8.59
C THR A 361 10.13 13.00 -9.56
N SER A 362 10.33 12.66 -10.83
CA SER A 362 11.01 13.51 -11.82
C SER A 362 10.22 13.75 -13.12
N SER A 363 9.04 13.15 -13.29
CA SER A 363 8.33 13.20 -14.58
C SER A 363 6.83 12.98 -14.43
N GLY A 364 6.08 13.51 -15.39
CA GLY A 364 4.62 13.41 -15.43
C GLY A 364 4.10 12.92 -16.77
N ALA A 365 2.95 12.26 -16.76
CA ALA A 365 2.26 11.84 -17.98
C ALA A 365 0.75 11.99 -17.84
N TYR A 366 0.10 12.45 -18.91
CA TYR A 366 -1.34 12.35 -19.07
C TYR A 366 -1.69 11.00 -19.70
N ILE A 367 -2.64 10.31 -19.10
CA ILE A 367 -3.00 8.95 -19.47
C ILE A 367 -4.53 8.83 -19.42
N THR A 368 -5.11 8.11 -20.36
CA THR A 368 -6.51 7.70 -20.30
C THR A 368 -6.58 6.22 -19.99
N ILE A 369 -7.29 5.84 -18.92
CA ILE A 369 -7.50 4.45 -18.50
C ILE A 369 -8.93 4.04 -18.82
N PHE A 370 -9.07 2.90 -19.48
CA PHE A 370 -10.35 2.32 -19.87
C PHE A 370 -10.87 1.32 -18.81
N PRO A 371 -12.18 1.00 -18.79
CA PRO A 371 -12.76 0.13 -17.77
C PRO A 371 -12.21 -1.31 -17.72
N ASN A 372 -11.60 -1.78 -18.81
CA ASN A 372 -10.92 -3.07 -18.90
C ASN A 372 -9.46 -3.03 -18.38
N GLY A 373 -8.97 -1.89 -17.92
CA GLY A 373 -7.61 -1.68 -17.44
C GLY A 373 -6.58 -1.36 -18.53
N SER A 374 -6.94 -1.37 -19.83
CA SER A 374 -6.05 -0.86 -20.87
C SER A 374 -5.91 0.65 -20.73
N TYR A 375 -4.81 1.21 -21.23
CA TYR A 375 -4.54 2.64 -21.13
C TYR A 375 -3.86 3.16 -22.40
N GLU A 376 -4.01 4.46 -22.65
CA GLU A 376 -3.40 5.18 -23.76
C GLU A 376 -2.75 6.48 -23.26
N TYR A 377 -1.60 6.83 -23.84
CA TYR A 377 -0.94 8.09 -23.53
C TYR A 377 -1.66 9.26 -24.21
N VAL A 378 -1.68 10.39 -23.51
CA VAL A 378 -2.30 11.62 -23.98
C VAL A 378 -1.22 12.67 -24.17
N SER A 379 -1.14 13.22 -25.38
CA SER A 379 -0.19 14.25 -25.74
C SER A 379 -0.67 15.61 -25.25
N GLN A 380 0.09 16.20 -24.32
CA GLN A 380 -0.12 17.61 -23.98
C GLN A 380 0.37 18.49 -25.12
N VAL A 381 -0.50 19.34 -25.66
CA VAL A 381 -0.19 20.23 -26.78
C VAL A 381 -0.38 21.69 -26.38
N GLU A 382 0.44 22.57 -26.97
CA GLU A 382 0.32 24.01 -26.78
C GLU A 382 -0.64 24.60 -27.82
N PRO A 383 -1.73 25.25 -27.39
CA PRO A 383 -2.70 25.82 -28.30
C PRO A 383 -2.33 27.24 -28.75
N SER A 384 -2.61 27.56 -30.02
CA SER A 384 -2.69 28.93 -30.52
C SER A 384 -4.15 29.40 -30.47
N VAL A 385 -4.42 30.50 -29.77
CA VAL A 385 -5.78 30.96 -29.50
C VAL A 385 -6.04 32.32 -30.12
N THR A 386 -7.15 32.45 -30.85
CA THR A 386 -7.65 33.73 -31.37
C THR A 386 -9.11 33.93 -30.95
N VAL A 387 -9.53 35.17 -30.70
CA VAL A 387 -10.92 35.48 -30.34
C VAL A 387 -11.62 36.06 -31.57
N SER A 388 -12.78 35.50 -31.90
CA SER A 388 -13.63 35.94 -33.01
C SER A 388 -15.11 35.77 -32.66
N ASN A 389 -15.99 36.06 -33.60
CA ASN A 389 -17.42 35.79 -33.51
C ASN A 389 -17.80 34.74 -34.54
N ILE A 390 -18.61 33.77 -34.15
CA ILE A 390 -19.22 32.78 -35.07
C ILE A 390 -20.74 32.87 -34.98
N THR A 391 -21.42 32.49 -36.05
CA THR A 391 -22.88 32.40 -36.07
C THR A 391 -23.32 30.94 -36.02
N LEU A 392 -24.07 30.57 -34.98
CA LEU A 392 -24.66 29.24 -34.81
C LEU A 392 -26.16 29.38 -34.63
N GLY A 393 -26.96 28.69 -35.47
CA GLY A 393 -28.42 28.75 -35.38
C GLY A 393 -29.00 30.17 -35.53
N GLY A 394 -28.36 31.04 -36.31
CA GLY A 394 -28.78 32.43 -36.53
C GLY A 394 -28.39 33.41 -35.41
N LYS A 395 -27.74 32.96 -34.33
CA LYS A 395 -27.23 33.81 -33.24
C LYS A 395 -25.71 33.90 -33.29
N THR A 396 -25.19 35.10 -33.05
CA THR A 396 -23.74 35.36 -33.01
C THR A 396 -23.19 35.16 -31.60
N TYR A 397 -22.11 34.40 -31.47
CA TYR A 397 -21.45 34.09 -30.22
C TYR A 397 -19.97 34.49 -30.25
N THR A 398 -19.48 35.05 -29.16
CA THR A 398 -18.04 35.23 -28.94
C THR A 398 -17.40 33.86 -28.79
N THR A 399 -16.31 33.62 -29.52
CA THR A 399 -15.68 32.31 -29.61
C THR A 399 -14.16 32.42 -29.57
N GLN A 400 -13.52 31.55 -28.80
CA GLN A 400 -12.09 31.29 -28.95
C GLN A 400 -11.88 30.19 -29.99
N ILE A 401 -11.20 30.53 -31.10
CA ILE A 401 -10.73 29.58 -32.10
C ILE A 401 -9.36 29.11 -31.65
N VAL A 402 -9.24 27.82 -31.41
CA VAL A 402 -8.05 27.18 -30.86
C VAL A 402 -7.46 26.25 -31.90
N ASN A 403 -6.24 26.54 -32.34
CA ASN A 403 -5.50 25.68 -33.25
C ASN A 403 -4.41 24.93 -32.49
N ILE A 404 -4.28 23.64 -32.75
CA ILE A 404 -3.22 22.80 -32.16
C ILE A 404 -2.39 22.16 -33.27
N ASN A 405 -1.15 21.80 -32.93
CA ASN A 405 -0.32 21.00 -33.83
C ASN A 405 -0.93 19.60 -34.00
N ASN A 406 -0.82 19.06 -35.21
CA ASN A 406 -1.35 17.73 -35.51
C ASN A 406 -0.71 16.66 -34.60
N SER A 407 -1.53 15.79 -34.04
CA SER A 407 -1.12 14.68 -33.17
C SER A 407 -1.81 13.41 -33.65
N SER A 408 -1.13 12.27 -33.57
CA SER A 408 -1.73 10.96 -33.83
C SER A 408 -2.35 10.32 -32.58
N ASN A 409 -2.06 10.88 -31.40
CA ASN A 409 -2.57 10.40 -30.11
C ASN A 409 -3.63 11.34 -29.57
N TYR A 410 -4.45 10.88 -28.62
CA TYR A 410 -5.34 11.76 -27.85
C TYR A 410 -4.58 13.00 -27.36
N VAL A 411 -5.25 14.15 -27.40
CA VAL A 411 -4.65 15.43 -27.04
C VAL A 411 -5.28 15.99 -25.79
N ILE A 412 -4.47 16.71 -25.01
CA ILE A 412 -4.94 17.58 -23.95
C ILE A 412 -4.31 18.96 -24.08
N PHE A 413 -5.14 19.99 -23.97
CA PHE A 413 -4.68 21.37 -23.92
C PHE A 413 -5.53 22.20 -22.97
N ASN A 414 -5.02 23.37 -22.59
CA ASN A 414 -5.78 24.32 -21.77
C ASN A 414 -5.73 25.71 -22.36
N VAL A 415 -6.81 26.46 -22.15
CA VAL A 415 -6.89 27.87 -22.55
C VAL A 415 -7.47 28.73 -21.42
N SER A 416 -7.00 29.97 -21.35
CA SER A 416 -7.56 30.97 -20.45
C SER A 416 -8.93 31.41 -20.94
N MET A 417 -9.90 31.49 -20.04
CA MET A 417 -11.26 31.90 -20.40
C MET A 417 -11.32 33.34 -20.90
N ALA A 418 -11.93 33.57 -22.07
CA ALA A 418 -12.20 34.93 -22.56
C ALA A 418 -13.42 35.57 -21.88
N LYS A 419 -14.39 34.75 -21.43
CA LYS A 419 -15.58 35.19 -20.67
C LYS A 419 -15.90 34.20 -19.56
N ASN A 420 -16.46 34.70 -18.46
CA ASN A 420 -16.94 33.89 -17.35
C ASN A 420 -18.45 33.60 -17.52
N GLU A 421 -18.77 32.79 -18.53
CA GLU A 421 -20.15 32.43 -18.90
C GLU A 421 -20.20 30.93 -19.25
N THR A 422 -21.41 30.37 -19.42
CA THR A 422 -21.56 29.00 -19.94
C THR A 422 -20.90 28.87 -21.30
N PHE A 423 -20.26 27.74 -21.57
CA PHE A 423 -19.61 27.49 -22.86
C PHE A 423 -19.81 26.05 -23.31
N ALA A 424 -19.68 25.84 -24.62
CA ALA A 424 -19.55 24.53 -25.23
C ALA A 424 -18.30 24.50 -26.13
N VAL A 425 -17.71 23.32 -26.30
CA VAL A 425 -16.54 23.14 -27.15
C VAL A 425 -16.94 22.32 -28.37
N PHE A 426 -16.57 22.82 -29.54
CA PHE A 426 -16.75 22.14 -30.81
C PHE A 426 -15.38 21.84 -31.42
N LYS A 427 -15.30 20.78 -32.22
CA LYS A 427 -14.14 20.51 -33.09
C LYS A 427 -14.50 20.64 -34.55
N GLN A 428 -13.53 21.06 -35.36
CA GLN A 428 -13.67 21.03 -36.81
C GLN A 428 -13.64 19.58 -37.29
N GLY A 429 -14.74 19.11 -37.87
CA GLY A 429 -14.84 17.85 -38.60
C GLY A 429 -14.85 18.07 -40.11
N SER A 430 -14.92 16.98 -40.88
CA SER A 430 -14.99 17.02 -42.34
C SER A 430 -16.25 17.70 -42.88
N ASN A 431 -17.36 17.62 -42.14
CA ASN A 431 -18.67 18.15 -42.54
C ASN A 431 -19.08 19.41 -41.76
N GLY A 432 -18.15 20.05 -41.05
CA GLY A 432 -18.42 21.24 -40.22
C GLY A 432 -18.05 21.04 -38.74
N MET A 433 -18.56 21.91 -37.88
CA MET A 433 -18.30 21.87 -36.44
C MET A 433 -19.13 20.77 -35.77
N VAL A 434 -18.46 19.93 -34.97
CA VAL A 434 -19.08 18.86 -34.17
C VAL A 434 -18.89 19.19 -32.70
N GLU A 435 -19.96 19.20 -31.93
CA GLU A 435 -19.91 19.43 -30.48
C GLU A 435 -19.14 18.27 -29.80
N LEU A 436 -18.18 18.61 -28.95
CA LEU A 436 -17.49 17.63 -28.12
C LEU A 436 -18.43 17.16 -27.00
N ASN A 437 -18.18 15.95 -26.50
CA ASN A 437 -18.90 15.47 -25.33
C ASN A 437 -18.67 16.44 -24.14
N PRO A 438 -19.70 16.82 -23.36
CA PRO A 438 -19.54 17.71 -22.22
C PRO A 438 -18.58 17.21 -21.13
N ASN A 439 -18.30 15.91 -21.06
CA ASN A 439 -17.30 15.34 -20.15
C ASN A 439 -15.85 15.45 -20.68
N ASN A 440 -15.67 15.85 -21.94
CA ASN A 440 -14.36 15.97 -22.57
C ASN A 440 -13.76 17.37 -22.45
N TYR A 441 -14.49 18.30 -21.83
CA TYR A 441 -13.96 19.61 -21.49
C TYR A 441 -14.47 20.06 -20.14
N PHE A 442 -13.61 20.66 -19.33
CA PHE A 442 -13.93 21.04 -17.96
C PHE A 442 -13.06 22.21 -17.51
N ILE A 443 -13.50 22.89 -16.44
CA ILE A 443 -12.70 23.93 -15.81
C ILE A 443 -11.77 23.29 -14.80
N TYR A 444 -10.47 23.55 -14.92
CA TYR A 444 -9.47 23.17 -13.93
C TYR A 444 -8.47 24.31 -13.75
N ASN A 445 -8.24 24.70 -12.49
CA ASN A 445 -7.40 25.85 -12.11
C ASN A 445 -7.71 27.13 -12.91
N GLY A 446 -9.01 27.42 -13.11
CA GLY A 446 -9.47 28.62 -13.80
C GLY A 446 -9.24 28.65 -15.32
N LYS A 447 -8.82 27.53 -15.91
CA LYS A 447 -8.67 27.37 -17.36
C LYS A 447 -9.65 26.32 -17.88
N ILE A 448 -10.02 26.45 -19.15
CA ILE A 448 -10.78 25.42 -19.87
C ILE A 448 -9.77 24.38 -20.32
N VAL A 449 -9.89 23.17 -19.81
CA VAL A 449 -9.13 22.00 -20.26
C VAL A 449 -9.99 21.25 -21.27
N VAL A 450 -9.39 20.86 -22.39
CA VAL A 450 -10.04 20.06 -23.44
C VAL A 450 -9.23 18.79 -23.65
N PHE A 451 -9.92 17.66 -23.68
CA PHE A 451 -9.40 16.34 -23.99
C PHE A 451 -10.17 15.78 -25.20
N ASP A 452 -9.47 15.25 -26.21
CA ASP A 452 -10.15 14.74 -27.41
C ASP A 452 -9.26 13.82 -28.25
N ASP A 453 -9.90 13.07 -29.15
CA ASP A 453 -9.25 12.46 -30.32
C ASP A 453 -8.95 13.57 -31.36
N PRO A 454 -7.67 13.85 -31.67
CA PRO A 454 -7.21 15.12 -32.24
C PRO A 454 -7.94 15.60 -33.49
N SER A 455 -8.30 16.88 -33.47
CA SER A 455 -8.57 17.73 -34.63
C SER A 455 -7.57 18.89 -34.64
N MET A 456 -7.36 19.53 -35.79
CA MET A 456 -6.47 20.69 -35.89
C MET A 456 -7.07 21.95 -35.28
N THR A 457 -8.41 22.07 -35.27
CA THR A 457 -9.10 23.31 -34.88
C THR A 457 -10.30 23.01 -33.99
N TYR A 458 -10.39 23.76 -32.89
CA TYR A 458 -11.45 23.73 -31.90
C TYR A 458 -12.07 25.12 -31.73
N TYR A 459 -13.32 25.15 -31.28
CA TYR A 459 -14.09 26.36 -31.06
C TYR A 459 -14.72 26.31 -29.67
N ILE A 460 -14.36 27.26 -28.81
CA ILE A 460 -14.96 27.41 -27.48
C ILE A 460 -15.95 28.56 -27.57
N VAL A 461 -17.23 28.22 -27.53
CA VAL A 461 -18.34 29.13 -27.82
C VAL A 461 -19.00 29.57 -26.51
N TYR A 462 -18.88 30.85 -26.17
CA TYR A 462 -19.42 31.42 -24.93
C TYR A 462 -20.90 31.81 -25.08
N GLY A 463 -21.68 31.65 -24.01
CA GLY A 463 -23.11 31.89 -23.99
C GLY A 463 -23.95 30.80 -24.69
N TYR A 464 -23.32 29.68 -25.07
CA TYR A 464 -23.97 28.50 -25.63
C TYR A 464 -24.17 27.45 -24.54
N GLN A 465 -25.36 26.86 -24.45
CA GLN A 465 -25.60 25.74 -23.54
C GLN A 465 -25.24 24.41 -24.21
N PRO A 466 -24.35 23.61 -23.60
CA PRO A 466 -24.04 22.28 -24.10
C PRO A 466 -25.30 21.43 -24.26
N SER A 467 -25.31 20.59 -25.29
CA SER A 467 -26.30 19.54 -25.43
C SER A 467 -26.27 18.65 -24.18
N SER A 468 -27.38 18.59 -23.44
CA SER A 468 -27.51 17.68 -22.32
C SER A 468 -27.62 16.26 -22.87
N GLN A 469 -26.72 15.37 -22.47
CA GLN A 469 -26.99 13.95 -22.64
C GLN A 469 -28.09 13.55 -21.66
N SER A 470 -29.32 13.48 -22.14
CA SER A 470 -30.27 12.52 -21.60
C SER A 470 -29.63 11.14 -21.81
N PHE A 471 -29.37 10.40 -20.73
CA PHE A 471 -29.27 8.95 -20.86
C PHE A 471 -30.62 8.48 -21.41
N SER A 472 -30.73 8.36 -22.73
CA SER A 472 -31.82 7.61 -23.34
C SER A 472 -31.55 6.16 -22.97
N ILE A 473 -32.06 5.73 -21.81
CA ILE A 473 -32.38 4.32 -21.62
C ILE A 473 -33.25 4.00 -22.83
N SER A 474 -32.77 3.12 -23.71
CA SER A 474 -33.59 2.67 -24.84
C SER A 474 -34.96 2.31 -24.26
N SER A 475 -36.04 2.77 -24.89
CA SER A 475 -37.40 2.49 -24.43
C SER A 475 -37.66 0.98 -24.21
N ASN A 476 -36.83 0.13 -24.82
CA ASN A 476 -36.78 -1.32 -24.64
C ASN A 476 -36.23 -1.81 -23.28
N LEU A 477 -35.52 -1.00 -22.50
CA LEU A 477 -35.01 -1.34 -21.15
C LEU A 477 -35.83 -0.73 -20.01
N LEU A 478 -36.63 0.32 -20.28
CA LEU A 478 -37.50 0.92 -19.26
C LEU A 478 -38.61 -0.05 -18.81
N LEU A 479 -39.20 -0.78 -19.75
CA LEU A 479 -40.27 -1.75 -19.46
C LEU A 479 -39.74 -2.95 -18.62
N PRO A 480 -38.58 -3.58 -18.93
CA PRO A 480 -37.95 -4.57 -18.05
C PRO A 480 -37.62 -4.05 -16.65
N ILE A 481 -37.11 -2.82 -16.53
CA ILE A 481 -36.75 -2.23 -15.23
C ILE A 481 -38.00 -1.98 -14.38
N ILE A 482 -39.06 -1.45 -14.97
CA ILE A 482 -40.35 -1.26 -14.28
C ILE A 482 -40.93 -2.62 -13.87
N ILE A 483 -40.90 -3.63 -14.74
CA ILE A 483 -41.35 -4.99 -14.41
C ILE A 483 -40.53 -5.57 -13.24
N ALA A 484 -39.21 -5.41 -13.24
CA ALA A 484 -38.35 -5.88 -12.17
C ALA A 484 -38.65 -5.19 -10.83
N ILE A 485 -38.87 -3.87 -10.83
CA ILE A 485 -39.23 -3.12 -9.62
C ILE A 485 -40.59 -3.56 -9.10
N VAL A 486 -41.60 -3.71 -9.96
CA VAL A 486 -42.93 -4.21 -9.55
C VAL A 486 -42.82 -5.62 -9.00
N PHE A 487 -42.01 -6.50 -9.61
CA PHE A 487 -41.83 -7.87 -9.13
C PHE A 487 -41.17 -7.89 -7.74
N ILE A 488 -40.14 -7.07 -7.50
CA ILE A 488 -39.50 -6.95 -6.20
C ILE A 488 -40.48 -6.42 -5.14
N VAL A 489 -41.29 -5.42 -5.48
CA VAL A 489 -42.31 -4.86 -4.56
C VAL A 489 -43.39 -5.89 -4.24
N VAL A 490 -43.87 -6.65 -5.23
CA VAL A 490 -44.87 -7.72 -5.02
C VAL A 490 -44.29 -8.84 -4.16
N VAL A 491 -43.04 -9.27 -4.41
CA VAL A 491 -42.36 -10.28 -3.59
C VAL A 491 -42.16 -9.77 -2.16
N ALA A 492 -41.78 -8.51 -1.97
CA ALA A 492 -41.63 -7.90 -0.65
C ALA A 492 -42.97 -7.83 0.10
N ILE A 493 -44.07 -7.44 -0.57
CA ILE A 493 -45.41 -7.41 0.02
C ILE A 493 -45.89 -8.83 0.37
N LEU A 494 -45.66 -9.82 -0.49
CA LEU A 494 -46.00 -11.22 -0.22
C LEU A 494 -45.19 -11.82 0.93
N ALA A 495 -43.91 -11.44 1.05
CA ALA A 495 -43.05 -11.84 2.16
C ALA A 495 -43.49 -11.19 3.49
N LEU A 496 -43.93 -9.93 3.44
CA LEU A 496 -44.49 -9.21 4.60
C LEU A 496 -45.87 -9.73 5.04
N ARG A 497 -46.66 -10.30 4.12
CA ARG A 497 -47.98 -10.89 4.42
C ARG A 497 -47.92 -12.34 4.96
N ARG A 498 -46.73 -12.96 4.94
CA ARG A 498 -46.46 -14.32 5.47
C ARG A 498 -45.79 -14.33 6.84
N ARG A 499 -45.59 -13.17 7.44
CA ARG A 499 -45.43 -13.00 8.89
C ARG A 499 -46.74 -12.49 9.46
#